data_AF-A0A353HUK0-F1
#
_entry.id   AF-A0A353HUK0-F1
#
_cell.length_a   1.000
_cell.length_b   1.000
_cell.length_c   1.000
_cell.angle_alpha   90.00
_cell.angle_beta   90.00
_cell.angle_gamma   90.00
#
_symmetry.space_group_name_H-M   'P 1'
#
loop_
_entity.id
_entity.type
_entity.pdbx_description
1 polymer ?
#
loop_
_entity_poly.entity_id
_entity_poly.type
_entity_poly.pdbx_seq_one_letter_code
_entity_poly.pdbx_strand_id
1 'polypeptide(L)'
;MNAHAAALAHPRSPRRPLSSRREQATLLAAFFLLFPGFFFYHTLLGTGTTGAFLGGYFAPISVLFALPLTLIYIKRMRRDPRRFHQVDLHLGLFLLYFAAVIVVNAAFGANRTIVGNHILGCLFIFNMFVIASFLDFAGRPFRIVGLLSLAGMSAVAFSYSVDGVFYLGAMGIAKDADALATYQGFARSYLITFLPVLAFTRSLPLRLLLHAGGAATLFVNTARSEFAALMFVIPIIEFYYSRHKLHFILCGLILFFVIHLYFDRILAALPDNRILELLDLSHSTSANKRHYLTVHAVQTILAHPLLGDYASYKPGYYSHNVLSAWVDLGFFGIAYLSLVTIVPVIPMFIREYFAPRHCGNFLLGFSTACVTVLLLITSHYFTDMLIGATLGVSSRYFYERKYAKNRPPDLRPPPSRHP
;
A
#
# COMPACT_ATOMS: atom_id res chain seq x y z
N MET A 1 42.28 24.24 5.94
CA MET A 1 42.70 22.94 5.39
C MET A 1 41.60 22.42 4.46
N ASN A 2 41.92 22.50 3.17
CA ASN A 2 41.18 22.26 1.93
C ASN A 2 40.02 21.24 1.95
N ALA A 3 38.80 21.76 2.06
CA ALA A 3 37.59 21.11 1.55
C ALA A 3 37.53 21.31 0.02
N HIS A 4 38.32 20.52 -0.71
CA HIS A 4 38.28 20.52 -2.17
C HIS A 4 36.92 19.96 -2.62
N ALA A 5 36.18 20.82 -3.31
CA ALA A 5 34.93 20.52 -3.97
C ALA A 5 35.07 19.38 -4.97
N ALA A 6 34.85 18.14 -4.52
CA ALA A 6 34.51 17.02 -5.38
C ALA A 6 33.04 17.15 -5.80
N ALA A 7 32.76 18.13 -6.67
CA ALA A 7 31.54 18.17 -7.45
C ALA A 7 31.58 16.98 -8.42
N LEU A 8 31.17 15.81 -7.93
CA LEU A 8 30.91 14.62 -8.72
C LEU A 8 29.81 14.97 -9.71
N ALA A 9 30.23 15.34 -10.92
CA ALA A 9 29.36 15.44 -12.08
C ALA A 9 28.61 14.11 -12.20
N HIS A 10 27.33 14.11 -11.85
CA HIS A 10 26.47 12.94 -12.04
C HIS A 10 26.56 12.56 -13.53
N PRO A 11 27.10 11.37 -13.87
CA PRO A 11 27.16 10.95 -15.26
C PRO A 11 25.75 11.00 -15.83
N ARG A 12 25.56 11.80 -16.88
CA ARG A 12 24.27 11.92 -17.59
C ARG A 12 23.82 10.50 -17.92
N SER A 13 22.75 10.07 -17.28
CA SER A 13 22.24 8.71 -17.43
C SER A 13 22.02 8.41 -18.92
N PRO A 14 22.51 7.28 -19.46
CA PRO A 14 22.34 6.94 -20.87
C PRO A 14 20.87 7.06 -21.27
N ARG A 15 20.60 7.70 -22.42
CA ARG A 15 19.24 7.92 -22.94
C ARG A 15 18.51 6.58 -23.01
N ARG A 16 17.47 6.40 -22.17
CA ARG A 16 16.65 5.18 -22.20
C ARG A 16 15.98 5.03 -23.57
N PRO A 17 15.88 3.80 -24.12
CA PRO A 17 15.27 3.54 -25.42
C PRO A 17 13.81 4.02 -25.47
N LEU A 18 13.34 4.48 -26.63
CA LEU A 18 11.99 5.05 -26.82
C LEU A 18 10.86 4.11 -26.35
N SER A 19 11.01 2.80 -26.56
CA SER A 19 10.03 1.80 -26.08
C SER A 19 9.89 1.79 -24.54
N SER A 20 10.96 2.14 -23.81
CA SER A 20 10.91 2.32 -22.36
C SER A 20 10.11 3.56 -21.95
N ARG A 21 9.99 4.59 -22.79
CA ARG A 21 9.21 5.80 -22.45
C ARG A 21 7.71 5.56 -22.52
N ARG A 22 7.24 4.91 -23.59
CA ARG A 22 5.81 4.55 -23.76
C ARG A 22 5.34 3.63 -22.63
N GLU A 23 6.11 2.59 -22.30
CA GLU A 23 5.79 1.68 -21.19
C GLU A 23 5.69 2.42 -19.84
N GLN A 24 6.61 3.36 -19.56
CA GLN A 24 6.56 4.16 -18.33
C GLN A 24 5.37 5.12 -18.30
N ALA A 25 4.98 5.71 -19.44
CA ALA A 25 3.78 6.54 -19.53
C ALA A 25 2.51 5.73 -19.24
N THR A 26 2.39 4.51 -19.78
CA THR A 26 1.26 3.61 -19.48
C THR A 26 1.22 3.22 -18.01
N LEU A 27 2.35 2.86 -17.40
CA LEU A 27 2.43 2.52 -15.98
C LEU A 27 2.06 3.72 -15.09
N LEU A 28 2.53 4.92 -15.45
CA LEU A 28 2.21 6.15 -14.74
C LEU A 28 0.73 6.51 -14.86
N ALA A 29 0.15 6.36 -16.05
CA ALA A 29 -1.27 6.59 -16.30
C ALA A 29 -2.13 5.58 -15.50
N ALA A 30 -1.75 4.31 -15.49
CA ALA A 30 -2.45 3.28 -14.71
C ALA A 30 -2.39 3.60 -13.21
N PHE A 31 -1.22 3.93 -12.67
CA PHE A 31 -1.07 4.33 -11.26
C PHE A 31 -1.90 5.56 -10.94
N PHE A 32 -1.80 6.62 -11.76
CA PHE A 32 -2.51 7.86 -11.52
C PHE A 32 -4.02 7.65 -11.57
N LEU A 33 -4.55 6.98 -12.59
CA LEU A 33 -5.98 6.77 -12.72
C LEU A 33 -6.50 5.88 -11.58
N LEU A 34 -5.80 4.81 -11.20
CA LEU A 34 -6.27 3.93 -10.12
C LEU A 34 -6.29 4.60 -8.74
N PHE A 35 -5.43 5.58 -8.46
CA PHE A 35 -5.28 6.17 -7.12
C PHE A 35 -5.70 7.66 -7.08
N PRO A 36 -4.86 8.66 -7.46
CA PRO A 36 -5.32 10.05 -7.53
C PRO A 36 -6.60 10.25 -8.38
N GLY A 37 -6.70 9.58 -9.52
CA GLY A 37 -7.86 9.66 -10.41
C GLY A 37 -9.13 9.14 -9.76
N PHE A 38 -9.05 8.02 -9.02
CA PHE A 38 -10.14 7.52 -8.18
C PHE A 38 -10.55 8.56 -7.14
N PHE A 39 -9.59 9.17 -6.44
CA PHE A 39 -9.85 10.21 -5.45
C PHE A 39 -10.61 11.39 -6.09
N PHE A 40 -10.08 11.96 -7.17
CA PHE A 40 -10.72 13.11 -7.84
C PHE A 40 -12.07 12.77 -8.46
N TYR A 41 -12.23 11.58 -9.05
CA TYR A 41 -13.51 11.12 -9.58
C TYR A 41 -14.59 11.07 -8.50
N HIS A 42 -14.30 10.43 -7.36
CA HIS A 42 -15.27 10.33 -6.28
C HIS A 42 -15.49 11.67 -5.56
N THR A 43 -14.54 12.60 -5.62
CA THR A 43 -14.78 13.99 -5.23
C THR A 43 -15.83 14.64 -6.14
N LEU A 44 -15.64 14.57 -7.46
CA LEU A 44 -16.59 15.16 -8.43
C LEU A 44 -17.99 14.52 -8.34
N LEU A 45 -18.04 13.22 -8.05
CA LEU A 45 -19.29 12.52 -7.78
C LEU A 45 -19.94 13.01 -6.47
N GLY A 46 -19.16 13.12 -5.40
CA GLY A 46 -19.62 13.56 -4.08
C GLY A 46 -20.08 15.01 -4.04
N THR A 47 -19.51 15.88 -4.88
CA THR A 47 -19.95 17.28 -5.05
C THR A 47 -21.11 17.43 -6.02
N GLY A 48 -21.65 16.34 -6.57
CA GLY A 48 -22.74 16.36 -7.55
C GLY A 48 -22.36 16.92 -8.92
N THR A 49 -21.07 17.18 -9.17
CA THR A 49 -20.55 17.75 -10.43
C THR A 49 -20.69 16.76 -11.58
N THR A 50 -20.53 15.46 -11.31
CA THR A 50 -20.70 14.37 -12.29
C THR A 50 -21.61 13.27 -11.71
N GLY A 51 -22.33 12.53 -12.57
CA GLY A 51 -23.06 11.32 -12.15
C GLY A 51 -22.15 10.07 -12.07
N ALA A 52 -22.67 8.95 -11.56
CA ALA A 52 -21.92 7.70 -11.38
C ALA A 52 -21.72 6.89 -12.69
N PHE A 53 -21.24 7.53 -13.77
CA PHE A 53 -21.09 6.90 -15.09
C PHE A 53 -20.09 5.72 -15.13
N LEU A 54 -19.15 5.63 -14.17
CA LEU A 54 -18.25 4.48 -14.00
C LEU A 54 -18.57 3.65 -12.75
N GLY A 55 -19.68 3.92 -12.06
CA GLY A 55 -20.03 3.30 -10.78
C GLY A 55 -18.86 3.37 -9.80
N GLY A 56 -18.37 2.20 -9.37
CA GLY A 56 -17.25 2.08 -8.43
C GLY A 56 -15.85 2.46 -8.96
N TYR A 57 -15.73 2.99 -10.19
CA TYR A 57 -14.54 3.52 -10.89
C TYR A 57 -13.30 2.63 -10.97
N PHE A 58 -12.78 2.19 -9.82
CA PHE A 58 -11.58 1.38 -9.66
C PHE A 58 -11.61 0.09 -10.47
N ALA A 59 -12.74 -0.63 -10.47
CA ALA A 59 -12.89 -1.89 -11.20
C ALA A 59 -12.83 -1.69 -12.74
N PRO A 60 -13.66 -0.81 -13.35
CA PRO A 60 -13.54 -0.50 -14.78
C PRO A 60 -12.14 -0.06 -15.22
N ILE A 61 -11.50 0.83 -14.45
CA ILE A 61 -10.14 1.30 -14.77
C ILE A 61 -9.12 0.15 -14.64
N SER A 62 -9.26 -0.72 -13.65
CA SER A 62 -8.39 -1.91 -13.52
C SER A 62 -8.54 -2.86 -14.71
N VAL A 63 -9.77 -3.07 -15.20
CA VAL A 63 -10.04 -3.89 -16.39
C VAL A 63 -9.45 -3.23 -17.65
N LEU A 64 -9.62 -1.92 -17.81
CA LEU A 64 -9.04 -1.15 -18.92
C LEU A 64 -7.52 -1.33 -19.01
N PHE A 65 -6.83 -1.33 -17.86
CA PHE A 65 -5.37 -1.49 -17.80
C PHE A 65 -4.89 -2.94 -17.71
N ALA A 66 -5.78 -3.93 -17.55
CA ALA A 66 -5.41 -5.33 -17.39
C ALA A 66 -4.55 -5.85 -18.56
N LEU A 67 -5.02 -5.67 -19.80
CA LEU A 67 -4.31 -6.12 -21.00
C LEU A 67 -3.00 -5.34 -21.23
N PRO A 68 -2.99 -3.98 -21.22
CA PRO A 68 -1.74 -3.22 -21.34
C PRO A 68 -0.68 -3.61 -20.31
N LEU A 69 -1.05 -3.78 -19.03
CA LEU A 69 -0.11 -4.15 -17.97
C LEU A 69 0.41 -5.59 -18.16
N THR A 70 -0.46 -6.53 -18.53
CA THR A 70 -0.06 -7.91 -18.85
C THR A 70 0.95 -7.95 -20.00
N LEU A 71 0.70 -7.20 -21.08
CA LEU A 71 1.62 -7.12 -22.22
C LEU A 71 2.97 -6.50 -21.83
N ILE A 72 2.97 -5.46 -21.00
CA ILE A 72 4.21 -4.88 -20.46
C ILE A 72 4.98 -5.92 -19.64
N TYR A 73 4.29 -6.68 -18.79
CA TYR A 73 4.89 -7.74 -17.97
C TYR A 73 5.56 -8.81 -18.82
N ILE A 74 4.81 -9.44 -19.73
CA ILE A 74 5.31 -10.49 -20.62
C ILE A 74 6.49 -9.97 -21.46
N LYS A 75 6.37 -8.77 -22.03
CA LYS A 75 7.41 -8.17 -22.87
C LYS A 75 8.70 -7.91 -22.08
N ARG A 76 8.60 -7.45 -20.83
CA ARG A 76 9.79 -7.23 -19.99
C ARG A 76 10.43 -8.53 -19.53
N MET A 77 9.64 -9.55 -19.20
CA MET A 77 10.15 -10.88 -18.87
C MET A 77 10.83 -11.55 -20.07
N ARG A 78 10.28 -11.41 -21.28
CA ARG A 78 10.92 -11.92 -22.51
C ARG A 78 12.22 -11.22 -22.87
N ARG A 79 12.31 -9.90 -22.62
CA ARG A 79 13.53 -9.11 -22.91
C ARG A 79 14.65 -9.39 -21.92
N ASP A 80 14.31 -9.68 -20.67
CA ASP A 80 15.27 -10.00 -19.63
C ASP A 80 14.73 -11.11 -18.71
N PRO A 81 14.94 -12.39 -19.07
CA PRO A 81 14.49 -13.53 -18.27
C PRO A 81 15.06 -13.56 -16.85
N ARG A 82 16.21 -12.89 -16.62
CA ARG A 82 16.83 -12.82 -15.28
C ARG A 82 16.00 -11.99 -14.30
N ARG A 83 15.02 -11.25 -14.81
CA ARG A 83 14.08 -10.47 -14.03
C ARG A 83 12.99 -11.30 -13.38
N PHE A 84 12.74 -12.51 -13.89
CA PHE A 84 11.83 -13.45 -13.26
C PHE A 84 12.46 -13.95 -11.96
N HIS A 85 12.00 -13.41 -10.83
CA HIS A 85 12.51 -13.76 -9.51
C HIS A 85 11.58 -14.76 -8.81
N GLN A 86 12.03 -15.35 -7.70
CA GLN A 86 11.18 -16.18 -6.83
C GLN A 86 9.91 -15.44 -6.37
N VAL A 87 9.94 -14.11 -6.26
CA VAL A 87 8.77 -13.31 -5.86
C VAL A 87 7.67 -13.37 -6.93
N ASP A 88 8.05 -13.27 -8.22
CA ASP A 88 7.14 -13.43 -9.35
C ASP A 88 6.50 -14.82 -9.36
N LEU A 89 7.32 -15.87 -9.16
CA LEU A 89 6.85 -17.25 -9.08
C LEU A 89 5.86 -17.43 -7.93
N HIS A 90 6.19 -16.96 -6.73
CA HIS A 90 5.34 -17.13 -5.55
C HIS A 90 4.03 -16.36 -5.66
N LEU A 91 4.04 -15.16 -6.24
CA LEU A 91 2.81 -14.45 -6.58
C LEU A 91 1.96 -15.26 -7.58
N GLY A 92 2.56 -15.75 -8.65
CA GLY A 92 1.86 -16.55 -9.66
C GLY A 92 1.21 -17.79 -9.05
N LEU A 93 1.93 -18.51 -8.19
CA LEU A 93 1.41 -19.65 -7.44
C LEU A 93 0.28 -19.24 -6.48
N PHE A 94 0.39 -18.10 -5.81
CA PHE A 94 -0.66 -17.62 -4.89
C PHE A 94 -1.94 -17.25 -5.66
N LEU A 95 -1.81 -16.52 -6.75
CA LEU A 95 -2.95 -16.16 -7.61
C LEU A 95 -3.58 -17.38 -8.27
N LEU A 96 -2.78 -18.37 -8.67
CA LEU A 96 -3.29 -19.63 -9.22
C LEU A 96 -4.07 -20.41 -8.16
N TYR A 97 -3.53 -20.53 -6.95
CA TYR A 97 -4.20 -21.17 -5.84
C TYR A 97 -5.52 -20.45 -5.49
N PHE A 98 -5.47 -19.12 -5.36
CA PHE A 98 -6.65 -18.32 -5.07
C PHE A 98 -7.71 -18.46 -6.18
N ALA A 99 -7.31 -18.40 -7.45
CA ALA A 99 -8.20 -18.62 -8.57
C ALA A 99 -8.82 -20.03 -8.56
N ALA A 100 -8.06 -21.06 -8.21
CA ALA A 100 -8.58 -22.42 -8.08
C ALA A 100 -9.65 -22.52 -6.99
N VAL A 101 -9.41 -21.91 -5.81
CA VAL A 101 -10.41 -21.84 -4.73
C VAL A 101 -11.69 -21.16 -5.20
N ILE A 102 -11.56 -20.02 -5.90
CA ILE A 102 -12.71 -19.30 -6.47
C ILE A 102 -13.49 -20.17 -7.46
N VAL A 103 -12.81 -20.80 -8.42
CA VAL A 103 -13.45 -21.60 -9.49
C VAL A 103 -14.18 -22.80 -8.90
N VAL A 104 -13.53 -23.54 -8.00
CA VAL A 104 -14.13 -24.71 -7.35
C VAL A 104 -15.38 -24.29 -6.57
N ASN A 105 -15.30 -23.29 -5.71
CA ASN A 105 -16.44 -22.87 -4.90
C ASN A 105 -17.55 -22.21 -5.73
N ALA A 106 -17.20 -21.48 -6.80
CA ALA A 106 -18.19 -20.96 -7.74
C ALA A 106 -18.98 -22.11 -8.42
N ALA A 107 -18.31 -23.21 -8.77
CA ALA A 107 -18.97 -24.39 -9.33
C ALA A 107 -19.90 -25.09 -8.32
N PHE A 108 -19.59 -25.00 -7.02
CA PHE A 108 -20.44 -25.49 -5.93
C PHE A 108 -21.50 -24.48 -5.44
N GLY A 109 -21.72 -23.39 -6.19
CA GLY A 109 -22.83 -22.46 -5.92
C GLY A 109 -22.52 -21.37 -4.90
N ALA A 110 -21.24 -21.04 -4.67
CA ALA A 110 -20.87 -19.91 -3.82
C ALA A 110 -21.49 -18.58 -4.28
N ASN A 111 -21.61 -17.63 -3.35
CA ASN A 111 -22.24 -16.35 -3.60
C ASN A 111 -21.55 -15.59 -4.75
N ARG A 112 -22.30 -15.31 -5.83
CA ARG A 112 -21.77 -14.69 -7.07
C ARG A 112 -21.14 -13.32 -6.84
N THR A 113 -21.64 -12.54 -5.89
CA THR A 113 -21.07 -11.21 -5.56
C THR A 113 -19.69 -11.35 -4.92
N ILE A 114 -19.51 -12.31 -4.01
CA ILE A 114 -18.23 -12.57 -3.36
C ILE A 114 -17.22 -13.11 -4.39
N VAL A 115 -17.64 -14.08 -5.21
CA VAL A 115 -16.86 -14.61 -6.34
C VAL A 115 -16.39 -13.49 -7.26
N GLY A 116 -17.30 -12.60 -7.68
CA GLY A 116 -16.97 -11.45 -8.53
C GLY A 116 -15.95 -10.51 -7.88
N ASN A 117 -16.12 -10.20 -6.59
CA ASN A 117 -15.19 -9.37 -5.84
C ASN A 117 -13.80 -10.01 -5.71
N HIS A 118 -13.72 -11.33 -5.56
CA HIS A 118 -12.44 -12.05 -5.48
C HIS A 118 -11.72 -12.12 -6.82
N ILE A 119 -12.45 -12.32 -7.92
CA ILE A 119 -11.89 -12.24 -9.28
C ILE A 119 -11.28 -10.85 -9.51
N LEU A 120 -12.01 -9.79 -9.12
CA LEU A 120 -11.49 -8.43 -9.16
C LEU A 120 -10.28 -8.25 -8.23
N GLY A 121 -10.30 -8.87 -7.04
CA GLY A 121 -9.17 -8.91 -6.12
C GLY A 121 -7.89 -9.47 -6.76
N CYS A 122 -7.98 -10.62 -7.44
CA CYS A 122 -6.87 -11.18 -8.22
C CYS A 122 -6.34 -10.20 -9.26
N LEU A 123 -7.25 -9.55 -10.00
CA LEU A 123 -6.88 -8.54 -10.99
C LEU A 123 -6.18 -7.34 -10.35
N PHE A 124 -6.68 -6.83 -9.22
CA PHE A 124 -6.11 -5.67 -8.53
C PHE A 124 -4.72 -5.97 -7.97
N ILE A 125 -4.54 -7.15 -7.37
CA ILE A 125 -3.23 -7.63 -6.89
C ILE A 125 -2.25 -7.72 -8.06
N PHE A 126 -2.65 -8.33 -9.17
CA PHE A 126 -1.78 -8.47 -10.35
C PHE A 126 -1.42 -7.11 -10.97
N ASN A 127 -2.41 -6.24 -11.21
CA ASN A 127 -2.18 -4.91 -11.77
C ASN A 127 -1.22 -4.11 -10.90
N MET A 128 -1.46 -4.11 -9.58
CA MET A 128 -0.62 -3.36 -8.65
C MET A 128 0.80 -3.95 -8.56
N PHE A 129 0.94 -5.27 -8.65
CA PHE A 129 2.25 -5.92 -8.77
C PHE A 129 3.03 -5.45 -9.99
N VAL A 130 2.41 -5.42 -11.17
CA VAL A 130 3.06 -4.97 -12.41
C VAL A 130 3.47 -3.50 -12.31
N ILE A 131 2.58 -2.64 -11.81
CA ILE A 131 2.86 -1.21 -11.60
C ILE A 131 4.05 -1.04 -10.66
N ALA A 132 4.00 -1.65 -9.47
CA ALA A 132 5.05 -1.55 -8.47
C ALA A 132 6.40 -2.11 -8.92
N SER A 133 6.38 -3.20 -9.71
CA SER A 133 7.60 -3.83 -10.23
C SER A 133 8.34 -2.96 -11.25
N PHE A 134 7.60 -2.17 -12.04
CA PHE A 134 8.13 -1.58 -13.28
C PHE A 134 8.06 -0.07 -13.38
N LEU A 135 7.17 0.60 -12.65
CA LEU A 135 7.02 2.05 -12.67
C LEU A 135 8.24 2.71 -12.03
N ASP A 136 8.87 3.65 -12.72
CA ASP A 136 10.02 4.36 -12.18
C ASP A 136 9.61 5.47 -11.19
N PHE A 137 9.36 5.09 -9.94
CA PHE A 137 9.04 6.01 -8.84
C PHE A 137 10.11 7.09 -8.58
N ALA A 138 11.39 6.79 -8.90
CA ALA A 138 12.46 7.77 -8.82
C ALA A 138 12.45 8.77 -9.98
N GLY A 139 11.70 8.51 -11.06
CA GLY A 139 11.66 9.34 -12.25
C GLY A 139 11.03 10.72 -11.98
N ARG A 140 11.57 11.76 -12.64
CA ARG A 140 11.02 13.13 -12.58
C ARG A 140 9.51 13.19 -12.88
N PRO A 141 8.96 12.47 -13.89
CA PRO A 141 7.52 12.50 -14.16
C PRO A 141 6.68 12.03 -12.98
N PHE A 142 7.06 10.89 -12.37
CA PHE A 142 6.35 10.36 -11.21
C PHE A 142 6.40 11.33 -10.03
N ARG A 143 7.58 11.88 -9.70
CA ARG A 143 7.70 12.80 -8.56
C ARG A 143 6.82 14.05 -8.71
N ILE A 144 6.80 14.65 -9.90
CA ILE A 144 5.97 15.84 -10.17
C ILE A 144 4.49 15.47 -10.05
N VAL A 145 4.05 14.44 -10.76
CA VAL A 145 2.63 14.01 -10.75
C VAL A 145 2.21 13.59 -9.34
N GLY A 146 3.03 12.84 -8.61
CA GLY A 146 2.75 12.40 -7.26
C GLY A 146 2.67 13.55 -6.26
N LEU A 147 3.61 14.51 -6.29
CA LEU A 147 3.55 15.69 -5.43
C LEU A 147 2.33 16.57 -5.72
N LEU A 148 2.04 16.83 -7.00
CA LEU A 148 0.85 17.59 -7.40
C LEU A 148 -0.44 16.86 -7.00
N SER A 149 -0.47 15.53 -7.12
CA SER A 149 -1.61 14.71 -6.70
C SER A 149 -1.83 14.80 -5.19
N LEU A 150 -0.77 14.65 -4.37
CA LEU A 150 -0.88 14.78 -2.92
C LEU A 150 -1.35 16.18 -2.52
N ALA A 151 -0.78 17.23 -3.12
CA ALA A 151 -1.20 18.60 -2.86
C ALA A 151 -2.68 18.81 -3.24
N GLY A 152 -3.11 18.31 -4.41
CA GLY A 152 -4.50 18.42 -4.86
C GLY A 152 -5.48 17.62 -3.99
N MET A 153 -5.15 16.37 -3.63
CA MET A 153 -5.99 15.55 -2.75
C MET A 153 -6.09 16.16 -1.35
N SER A 154 -4.98 16.69 -0.81
CA SER A 154 -4.97 17.41 0.47
C SER A 154 -5.81 18.69 0.40
N ALA A 155 -5.64 19.51 -0.64
CA ALA A 155 -6.44 20.72 -0.83
C ALA A 155 -7.95 20.38 -0.87
N VAL A 156 -8.35 19.37 -1.65
CA VAL A 156 -9.73 18.89 -1.70
C VAL A 156 -10.22 18.42 -0.33
N ALA A 157 -9.42 17.61 0.39
CA ALA A 157 -9.80 17.11 1.70
C ALA A 157 -10.08 18.25 2.70
N PHE A 158 -9.26 19.30 2.69
CA PHE A 158 -9.46 20.47 3.56
C PHE A 158 -10.58 21.39 3.06
N SER A 159 -10.72 21.60 1.75
CA SER A 159 -11.76 22.47 1.20
C SER A 159 -13.18 21.93 1.40
N TYR A 160 -13.32 20.60 1.42
CA TYR A 160 -14.62 19.93 1.63
C TYR A 160 -14.74 19.28 3.01
N SER A 161 -13.88 19.64 3.98
CA SER A 161 -14.08 19.21 5.36
C SER A 161 -15.14 20.08 6.03
N VAL A 162 -16.16 19.46 6.59
CA VAL A 162 -17.18 20.12 7.42
C VAL A 162 -16.94 19.67 8.86
N ASP A 163 -16.86 20.62 9.79
CA ASP A 163 -16.53 20.37 11.21
C ASP A 163 -15.25 19.55 11.41
N GLY A 164 -14.25 19.77 10.53
CA GLY A 164 -12.97 19.06 10.56
C GLY A 164 -13.02 17.63 10.01
N VAL A 165 -14.14 17.21 9.42
CA VAL A 165 -14.33 15.87 8.84
C VAL A 165 -14.56 15.96 7.33
N PHE A 166 -13.70 15.31 6.56
CA PHE A 166 -13.91 15.11 5.12
C PHE A 166 -14.73 13.85 4.90
N TYR A 167 -16.04 14.03 4.70
CA TYR A 167 -16.96 12.95 4.37
C TYR A 167 -18.04 13.44 3.40
N LEU A 168 -17.77 13.28 2.10
CA LEU A 168 -18.62 13.79 1.03
C LEU A 168 -20.05 13.21 1.06
N GLY A 169 -20.21 11.99 1.58
CA GLY A 169 -21.52 11.36 1.71
C GLY A 169 -22.48 12.11 2.64
N ALA A 170 -21.96 12.80 3.67
CA ALA A 170 -22.80 13.59 4.58
C ALA A 170 -23.29 14.90 3.98
N MET A 171 -22.68 15.38 2.90
CA MET A 171 -23.14 16.62 2.26
C MET A 171 -24.52 16.44 1.61
N GLY A 172 -24.93 15.20 1.27
CA GLY A 172 -26.24 14.91 0.68
C GLY A 172 -26.43 15.47 -0.74
N ILE A 173 -25.35 15.96 -1.38
CA ILE A 173 -25.37 16.59 -2.72
C ILE A 173 -25.17 15.55 -3.83
N ALA A 174 -24.65 14.37 -3.49
CA ALA A 174 -24.36 13.31 -4.47
C ALA A 174 -25.65 12.79 -5.12
N LYS A 175 -25.68 12.80 -6.47
CA LYS A 175 -26.81 12.28 -7.25
C LYS A 175 -27.01 10.77 -7.04
N ASP A 176 -25.90 10.05 -6.90
CA ASP A 176 -25.84 8.59 -6.76
C ASP A 176 -25.05 8.22 -5.49
N ALA A 177 -25.67 8.39 -4.32
CA ALA A 177 -24.99 8.21 -3.03
C ALA A 177 -24.41 6.79 -2.82
N ASP A 178 -25.08 5.76 -3.34
CA ASP A 178 -24.65 4.36 -3.20
C ASP A 178 -23.38 4.03 -4.01
N ALA A 179 -23.06 4.82 -5.03
CA ALA A 179 -21.87 4.67 -5.85
C ALA A 179 -20.66 5.44 -5.28
N LEU A 180 -20.86 6.25 -4.24
CA LEU A 180 -19.80 7.08 -3.68
C LEU A 180 -18.80 6.24 -2.89
N ALA A 181 -17.51 6.46 -3.13
CA ALA A 181 -16.47 5.82 -2.35
C ALA A 181 -16.57 6.20 -0.87
N THR A 182 -16.35 5.21 -0.01
CA THR A 182 -16.20 5.46 1.43
C THR A 182 -14.88 6.19 1.71
N TYR A 183 -14.77 6.78 2.90
CA TYR A 183 -13.54 7.45 3.37
C TYR A 183 -12.29 6.54 3.25
N GLN A 184 -12.45 5.22 3.42
CA GLN A 184 -11.36 4.24 3.24
C GLN A 184 -10.80 4.25 1.82
N GLY A 185 -11.65 4.38 0.80
CA GLY A 185 -11.21 4.47 -0.59
C GLY A 185 -10.35 5.71 -0.86
N PHE A 186 -10.74 6.85 -0.29
CA PHE A 186 -9.97 8.10 -0.37
C PHE A 186 -8.62 7.98 0.36
N ALA A 187 -8.63 7.46 1.59
CA ALA A 187 -7.43 7.29 2.39
C ALA A 187 -6.43 6.32 1.78
N ARG A 188 -6.91 5.18 1.25
CA ARG A 188 -6.07 4.21 0.54
C ARG A 188 -5.39 4.84 -0.67
N SER A 189 -6.13 5.62 -1.46
CA SER A 189 -5.60 6.32 -2.64
C SER A 189 -4.54 7.35 -2.25
N TYR A 190 -4.77 8.07 -1.15
CA TYR A 190 -3.80 9.00 -0.60
C TYR A 190 -2.54 8.28 -0.11
N LEU A 191 -2.68 7.25 0.73
CA LEU A 191 -1.56 6.50 1.33
C LEU A 191 -0.69 5.81 0.26
N ILE A 192 -1.29 5.16 -0.73
CA ILE A 192 -0.56 4.49 -1.82
C ILE A 192 0.19 5.50 -2.70
N THR A 193 -0.33 6.72 -2.86
CA THR A 193 0.38 7.81 -3.54
C THR A 193 1.51 8.38 -2.67
N PHE A 194 1.26 8.49 -1.37
CA PHE A 194 2.15 9.08 -0.39
C PHE A 194 3.45 8.29 -0.21
N LEU A 195 3.35 6.97 -0.02
CA LEU A 195 4.50 6.09 0.23
C LEU A 195 5.65 6.21 -0.81
N PRO A 196 5.41 6.07 -2.13
CA PRO A 196 6.46 6.23 -3.12
C PRO A 196 6.99 7.65 -3.21
N VAL A 197 6.15 8.70 -3.08
CA VAL A 197 6.65 10.08 -3.07
C VAL A 197 7.60 10.31 -1.89
N LEU A 198 7.22 9.86 -0.70
CA LEU A 198 8.02 10.01 0.50
C LEU A 198 9.32 9.18 0.44
N ALA A 199 9.26 7.91 0.00
CA ALA A 199 10.42 7.02 -0.07
C ALA A 199 11.56 7.57 -0.95
N PHE A 200 11.22 8.35 -2.00
CA PHE A 200 12.20 8.97 -2.91
C PHE A 200 12.50 10.44 -2.59
N THR A 201 11.98 10.99 -1.48
CA THR A 201 12.22 12.37 -1.06
C THR A 201 13.39 12.46 -0.07
N ARG A 202 14.50 13.08 -0.50
CA ARG A 202 15.72 13.23 0.33
C ARG A 202 15.76 14.50 1.17
N SER A 203 15.05 15.54 0.75
CA SER A 203 15.01 16.83 1.46
C SER A 203 14.22 16.69 2.76
N LEU A 204 14.86 16.93 3.91
CA LEU A 204 14.21 16.86 5.22
C LEU A 204 13.03 17.85 5.31
N PRO A 205 13.15 19.14 4.94
CA PRO A 205 12.01 20.06 4.96
C PRO A 205 10.80 19.55 4.17
N LEU A 206 11.04 19.00 2.98
CA LEU A 206 9.96 18.46 2.16
C LEU A 206 9.36 17.19 2.78
N ARG A 207 10.16 16.31 3.40
CA ARG A 207 9.62 15.16 4.13
C ARG A 207 8.77 15.59 5.32
N LEU A 208 9.23 16.56 6.12
CA LEU A 208 8.47 17.09 7.25
C LEU A 208 7.15 17.72 6.79
N LEU A 209 7.17 18.47 5.68
CA LEU A 209 5.95 19.02 5.07
C LEU A 209 5.01 17.91 4.61
N LEU A 210 5.53 16.86 3.97
CA LEU A 210 4.75 15.70 3.55
C LEU A 210 4.16 14.97 4.77
N HIS A 211 4.92 14.75 5.84
CA HIS A 211 4.43 14.12 7.07
C HIS A 211 3.32 14.94 7.71
N ALA A 212 3.53 16.24 7.89
CA ALA A 212 2.54 17.13 8.49
C ALA A 212 1.27 17.21 7.63
N GLY A 213 1.42 17.43 6.32
CA GLY A 213 0.30 17.49 5.39
C GLY A 213 -0.45 16.16 5.27
N GLY A 214 0.27 15.05 5.16
CA GLY A 214 -0.31 13.71 5.07
C GLY A 214 -1.01 13.28 6.35
N ALA A 215 -0.42 13.56 7.52
CA ALA A 215 -1.04 13.29 8.81
C ALA A 215 -2.32 14.10 8.97
N ALA A 216 -2.28 15.41 8.69
CA ALA A 216 -3.45 16.27 8.80
C ALA A 216 -4.54 15.90 7.78
N THR A 217 -4.19 15.56 6.54
CA THR A 217 -5.18 15.13 5.53
C THR A 217 -5.84 13.79 5.90
N LEU A 218 -5.07 12.78 6.32
CA LEU A 218 -5.66 11.51 6.75
C LEU A 218 -6.43 11.64 8.07
N PHE A 219 -6.02 12.58 8.93
CA PHE A 219 -6.75 12.91 10.15
C PHE A 219 -8.15 13.45 9.83
N VAL A 220 -8.22 14.47 8.97
CA VAL A 220 -9.48 15.06 8.50
C VAL A 220 -10.33 14.05 7.72
N ASN A 221 -9.71 13.12 6.98
CA ASN A 221 -10.43 12.05 6.27
C ASN A 221 -11.09 11.03 7.23
N THR A 222 -10.65 10.93 8.49
CA THR A 222 -11.15 10.00 9.53
C THR A 222 -10.91 8.51 9.27
N ALA A 223 -10.13 8.15 8.24
CA ALA A 223 -9.73 6.77 7.98
C ALA A 223 -8.67 6.27 8.98
N ARG A 224 -9.15 5.66 10.06
CA ARG A 224 -8.36 5.17 11.19
C ARG A 224 -7.16 4.30 10.82
N SER A 225 -7.36 3.29 9.98
CA SER A 225 -6.32 2.30 9.65
C SER A 225 -5.18 2.87 8.83
N GLU A 226 -5.50 3.67 7.82
CA GLU A 226 -4.54 4.29 6.93
C GLU A 226 -3.79 5.41 7.64
N PHE A 227 -4.46 6.16 8.53
CA PHE A 227 -3.81 7.10 9.44
C PHE A 227 -2.82 6.39 10.37
N ALA A 228 -3.23 5.29 11.02
CA ALA A 228 -2.33 4.49 11.85
C ALA A 228 -1.14 3.93 11.06
N ALA A 229 -1.38 3.46 9.83
CA ALA A 229 -0.32 2.99 8.94
C ALA A 229 0.66 4.12 8.55
N LEU A 230 0.16 5.33 8.32
CA LEU A 230 1.02 6.50 8.11
C LEU A 230 1.84 6.81 9.38
N MET A 231 1.20 6.89 10.55
CA MET A 231 1.91 7.17 11.81
C MET A 231 2.95 6.10 12.13
N PHE A 232 2.70 4.85 11.74
CA PHE A 232 3.65 3.74 11.87
C PHE A 232 4.83 3.85 10.90
N VAL A 233 4.61 4.31 9.66
CA VAL A 233 5.65 4.34 8.62
C VAL A 233 6.59 5.53 8.75
N ILE A 234 6.14 6.66 9.29
CA ILE A 234 6.95 7.86 9.52
C ILE A 234 8.23 7.55 10.33
N PRO A 235 8.16 6.94 11.53
CA PRO A 235 9.35 6.67 12.31
C PRO A 235 10.27 5.64 11.61
N ILE A 236 9.71 4.68 10.87
CA ILE A 236 10.50 3.72 10.09
C ILE A 236 11.36 4.45 9.04
N ILE A 237 10.78 5.44 8.36
CA ILE A 237 11.43 6.21 7.30
C ILE A 237 12.45 7.20 7.88
N GLU A 238 12.09 7.95 8.93
CA GLU A 238 13.02 8.91 9.52
C GLU A 238 14.16 8.24 10.29
N PHE A 239 13.92 7.09 10.93
CA PHE A 239 15.01 6.29 11.52
C PHE A 239 16.00 5.82 10.44
N TYR A 240 15.50 5.45 9.26
CA TYR A 240 16.36 5.06 8.13
C TYR A 240 17.21 6.23 7.59
N TYR A 241 16.66 7.45 7.55
CA TYR A 241 17.39 8.65 7.13
C TYR A 241 18.24 9.28 8.24
N SER A 242 18.03 8.91 9.51
CA SER A 242 18.78 9.46 10.64
C SER A 242 20.24 9.01 10.64
N ARG A 243 21.16 9.98 10.72
CA ARG A 243 22.58 9.71 10.96
C ARG A 243 22.85 9.23 12.38
N HIS A 244 22.09 9.74 13.34
CA HIS A 244 22.28 9.48 14.77
C HIS A 244 21.09 8.71 15.34
N LYS A 245 21.07 7.39 15.11
CA LYS A 245 19.97 6.48 15.47
C LYS A 245 19.61 6.53 16.96
N LEU A 246 20.61 6.65 17.84
CA LEU A 246 20.39 6.75 19.28
C LEU A 246 19.61 8.02 19.67
N HIS A 247 19.97 9.17 19.08
CA HIS A 247 19.27 10.43 19.34
C HIS A 247 17.81 10.37 18.87
N PHE A 248 17.57 9.71 17.72
CA PHE A 248 16.21 9.49 17.24
C PHE A 248 15.39 8.64 18.22
N ILE A 249 15.96 7.54 18.73
CA ILE A 249 15.30 6.70 19.74
C ILE A 249 15.01 7.50 21.00
N LEU A 250 15.98 8.27 21.50
CA LEU A 250 15.80 9.09 22.69
C LEU A 250 14.70 10.14 22.51
N CYS A 251 14.69 10.86 21.37
CA CYS A 251 13.61 11.80 21.04
C CYS A 251 12.25 11.10 20.95
N GLY A 252 12.19 9.90 20.36
CA GLY A 252 10.97 9.10 20.30
C GLY A 252 10.46 8.69 21.67
N LEU A 253 11.35 8.27 22.58
CA LEU A 253 11.00 7.95 23.96
C LEU A 253 10.49 9.17 24.71
N ILE A 254 11.17 10.32 24.60
CA ILE A 254 10.72 11.57 25.21
C ILE A 254 9.33 11.94 24.69
N LEU A 255 9.11 11.90 23.37
CA LEU A 255 7.82 12.20 22.76
C LEU A 255 6.73 11.24 23.27
N PHE A 256 7.02 9.94 23.36
CA PHE A 256 6.11 8.95 23.92
C PHE A 256 5.72 9.28 25.36
N PHE A 257 6.69 9.57 26.23
CA PHE A 257 6.42 9.95 27.62
C PHE A 257 5.62 11.25 27.73
N VAL A 258 5.90 12.25 26.89
CA VAL A 258 5.13 13.50 26.84
C VAL A 258 3.69 13.23 26.42
N ILE A 259 3.47 12.48 25.33
CA ILE A 259 2.11 12.13 24.88
C ILE A 259 1.36 11.36 25.98
N HIS A 260 2.03 10.41 26.62
CA HIS A 260 1.44 9.63 27.72
C HIS A 260 1.07 10.52 28.92
N LEU A 261 1.94 11.45 29.32
CA LEU A 261 1.70 12.36 30.44
C LEU A 261 0.54 13.33 30.18
N TYR A 262 0.36 13.77 28.93
CA TYR A 262 -0.69 14.71 28.54
C TYR A 262 -1.90 14.04 27.91
N PHE A 263 -2.00 12.71 27.98
CA PHE A 263 -2.97 11.93 27.21
C PHE A 263 -4.41 12.34 27.51
N ASP A 264 -4.79 12.42 28.78
CA ASP A 264 -6.14 12.81 29.21
C ASP A 264 -6.49 14.24 28.76
N ARG A 265 -5.51 15.15 28.74
CA ARG A 265 -5.73 16.53 28.27
C ARG A 265 -5.90 16.59 26.76
N ILE A 266 -5.16 15.77 26.01
CA ILE A 266 -5.32 15.66 24.54
C ILE A 266 -6.70 15.10 24.21
N LEU A 267 -7.13 14.05 24.92
CA LEU A 267 -8.48 13.49 24.78
C LEU A 267 -9.56 14.53 25.10
N ALA A 268 -9.43 15.25 26.22
CA ALA A 268 -10.39 16.27 26.62
C ALA A 268 -10.44 17.48 25.66
N ALA A 269 -9.36 17.78 24.95
CA ALA A 269 -9.30 18.89 24.00
C ALA A 269 -9.94 18.59 22.63
N LEU A 270 -10.17 17.31 22.32
CA LEU A 270 -10.74 16.86 21.06
C LEU A 270 -11.87 15.85 21.32
N PRO A 271 -12.94 16.26 22.03
CA PRO A 271 -14.09 15.39 22.24
C PRO A 271 -14.70 14.98 20.89
N ASP A 272 -15.20 13.74 20.80
CA ASP A 272 -15.89 13.18 19.62
C ASP A 272 -15.03 12.92 18.36
N ASN A 273 -13.71 12.91 18.48
CA ASN A 273 -12.87 12.55 17.33
C ASN A 273 -12.76 11.03 17.13
N ARG A 274 -13.26 10.53 15.99
CA ARG A 274 -13.19 9.11 15.60
C ARG A 274 -11.78 8.51 15.61
N ILE A 275 -10.74 9.32 15.41
CA ILE A 275 -9.35 8.83 15.46
C ILE A 275 -8.92 8.61 16.92
N LEU A 276 -9.41 9.41 17.85
CA LEU A 276 -9.16 9.23 19.28
C LEU A 276 -9.94 8.05 19.87
N GLU A 277 -11.06 7.64 19.25
CA GLU A 277 -11.71 6.33 19.54
C GLU A 277 -10.79 5.12 19.26
N LEU A 278 -9.69 5.26 18.51
CA LEU A 278 -8.70 4.18 18.42
C LEU A 278 -8.04 3.88 19.77
N LEU A 279 -8.02 4.87 20.66
CA LEU A 279 -7.36 4.79 21.95
C LEU A 279 -8.35 4.41 23.07
N ASP A 280 -9.66 4.60 22.84
CA ASP A 280 -10.74 4.05 23.67
C ASP A 280 -11.71 3.20 22.83
N LEU A 281 -11.38 1.91 22.73
CA LEU A 281 -12.17 0.94 21.97
C LEU A 281 -13.44 0.48 22.69
N SER A 282 -13.61 0.82 23.97
CA SER A 282 -14.65 0.23 24.83
C SER A 282 -16.07 0.68 24.47
N HIS A 283 -16.21 1.87 23.84
CA HIS A 283 -17.50 2.46 23.48
C HIS A 283 -17.76 2.60 21.97
N SER A 284 -16.85 2.15 21.09
CA SER A 284 -17.00 2.36 19.64
C SER A 284 -17.94 1.33 19.00
N THR A 285 -19.07 1.78 18.43
CA THR A 285 -20.02 0.94 17.67
C THR A 285 -19.35 0.19 16.52
N SER A 286 -18.30 0.76 15.93
CA SER A 286 -17.52 0.13 14.87
C SER A 286 -16.58 -0.96 15.41
N ALA A 287 -16.02 -0.79 16.61
CA ALA A 287 -15.22 -1.83 17.25
C ALA A 287 -16.07 -3.05 17.60
N ASN A 288 -17.28 -2.84 18.13
CA ASN A 288 -18.24 -3.91 18.42
C ASN A 288 -18.65 -4.70 17.15
N LYS A 289 -18.92 -4.01 16.03
CA LYS A 289 -19.17 -4.69 14.74
C LYS A 289 -17.98 -5.52 14.28
N ARG A 290 -16.75 -4.98 14.38
CA ARG A 290 -15.53 -5.72 14.01
C ARG A 290 -15.29 -6.92 14.93
N HIS A 291 -15.59 -6.79 16.21
CA HIS A 291 -15.51 -7.88 17.16
C HIS A 291 -16.46 -9.02 16.78
N TYR A 292 -17.72 -8.72 16.48
CA TYR A 292 -18.69 -9.72 16.00
C TYR A 292 -18.22 -10.44 14.73
N LEU A 293 -17.71 -9.70 13.74
CA LEU A 293 -17.17 -10.27 12.51
C LEU A 293 -15.93 -11.16 12.77
N THR A 294 -15.11 -10.78 13.75
CA THR A 294 -13.93 -11.55 14.17
C THR A 294 -14.36 -12.85 14.86
N VAL A 295 -15.33 -12.79 15.77
CA VAL A 295 -15.88 -13.97 16.46
C VAL A 295 -16.47 -14.95 15.45
N HIS A 296 -17.26 -14.46 14.49
CA HIS A 296 -17.81 -15.30 13.42
C HIS A 296 -16.70 -15.96 12.61
N ALA A 297 -15.66 -15.21 12.20
CA ALA A 297 -14.53 -15.78 11.48
C ALA A 297 -13.79 -16.86 12.28
N VAL A 298 -13.59 -16.65 13.59
CA VAL A 298 -12.97 -17.66 14.46
C VAL A 298 -13.85 -18.92 14.52
N GLN A 299 -15.16 -18.78 14.68
CA GLN A 299 -16.08 -19.92 14.67
C GLN A 299 -16.01 -20.70 13.35
N THR A 300 -15.99 -20.01 12.21
CA THR A 300 -15.81 -20.65 10.90
C THR A 300 -14.48 -21.38 10.78
N ILE A 301 -13.39 -20.77 11.26
CA ILE A 301 -12.05 -21.39 11.24
C ILE A 301 -12.02 -22.63 12.13
N LEU A 302 -12.65 -22.60 13.30
CA LEU A 302 -12.71 -23.76 14.19
C LEU A 302 -13.50 -24.92 13.57
N ALA A 303 -14.55 -24.61 12.79
CA ALA A 303 -15.33 -25.61 12.07
C ALA A 303 -14.59 -26.18 10.84
N HIS A 304 -13.85 -25.32 10.11
CA HIS A 304 -13.21 -25.67 8.84
C HIS A 304 -11.73 -25.22 8.78
N PRO A 305 -10.84 -25.74 9.64
CA PRO A 305 -9.51 -25.16 9.84
C PRO A 305 -8.57 -25.31 8.65
N LEU A 306 -8.67 -26.42 7.89
CA LEU A 306 -7.71 -26.73 6.83
C LEU A 306 -8.05 -26.06 5.50
N LEU A 307 -9.30 -26.20 5.05
CA LEU A 307 -9.75 -25.71 3.73
C LEU A 307 -10.50 -24.38 3.80
N GLY A 308 -10.91 -23.93 5.01
CA GLY A 308 -11.80 -22.80 5.15
C GLY A 308 -13.23 -23.13 4.74
N ASP A 309 -14.08 -22.11 4.78
CA ASP A 309 -15.48 -22.14 4.34
C ASP A 309 -15.72 -20.90 3.48
N TYR A 310 -15.34 -21.04 2.21
CA TYR A 310 -15.31 -19.96 1.25
C TYR A 310 -16.67 -19.28 1.11
N ALA A 311 -16.69 -17.95 1.25
CA ALA A 311 -17.91 -17.15 1.09
C ALA A 311 -19.07 -17.57 2.02
N SER A 312 -18.76 -18.15 3.19
CA SER A 312 -19.72 -18.53 4.24
C SER A 312 -20.49 -17.37 4.89
N TYR A 313 -20.11 -16.14 4.56
CA TYR A 313 -20.68 -14.91 5.09
C TYR A 313 -21.48 -14.15 4.03
N LYS A 314 -22.37 -13.25 4.47
CA LYS A 314 -23.10 -12.35 3.56
C LYS A 314 -22.16 -11.29 2.98
N PRO A 315 -22.34 -10.83 1.72
CA PRO A 315 -21.52 -9.76 1.16
C PRO A 315 -21.40 -8.55 2.12
N GLY A 316 -20.16 -8.14 2.41
CA GLY A 316 -19.86 -7.07 3.38
C GLY A 316 -19.70 -7.51 4.85
N TYR A 317 -19.97 -8.78 5.18
CA TYR A 317 -19.83 -9.36 6.52
C TYR A 317 -18.59 -10.26 6.65
N TYR A 318 -17.50 -9.93 5.97
CA TYR A 318 -16.21 -10.61 6.15
C TYR A 318 -15.44 -10.01 7.34
N SER A 319 -14.52 -10.79 7.92
CA SER A 319 -13.59 -10.26 8.92
C SER A 319 -12.68 -9.21 8.28
N HIS A 320 -12.59 -8.02 8.88
CA HIS A 320 -11.73 -6.94 8.41
C HIS A 320 -10.28 -7.11 8.90
N ASN A 321 -9.68 -8.27 8.69
CA ASN A 321 -8.28 -8.57 9.02
C ASN A 321 -7.82 -9.84 8.31
N VAL A 322 -6.61 -10.31 8.63
CA VAL A 322 -5.94 -11.44 8.01
C VAL A 322 -6.69 -12.77 8.20
N LEU A 323 -7.53 -12.89 9.23
CA LEU A 323 -8.35 -14.11 9.45
C LEU A 323 -9.30 -14.36 8.28
N SER A 324 -9.62 -13.31 7.53
CA SER A 324 -10.43 -13.41 6.33
C SER A 324 -9.81 -14.30 5.25
N ALA A 325 -8.48 -14.31 5.12
CA ALA A 325 -7.78 -15.27 4.26
C ALA A 325 -7.92 -16.70 4.79
N TRP A 326 -7.94 -16.90 6.12
CA TRP A 326 -8.13 -18.23 6.67
C TRP A 326 -9.57 -18.72 6.45
N VAL A 327 -10.56 -17.85 6.63
CA VAL A 327 -11.97 -18.19 6.33
C VAL A 327 -12.12 -18.63 4.88
N ASP A 328 -11.62 -17.86 3.92
CA ASP A 328 -11.88 -18.14 2.50
C ASP A 328 -10.90 -19.12 1.85
N LEU A 329 -9.66 -19.20 2.33
CA LEU A 329 -8.60 -20.00 1.72
C LEU A 329 -8.07 -21.11 2.63
N GLY A 330 -8.59 -21.24 3.85
CA GLY A 330 -8.10 -22.21 4.82
C GLY A 330 -6.68 -21.94 5.32
N PHE A 331 -6.16 -22.90 6.09
CA PHE A 331 -4.81 -22.82 6.66
C PHE A 331 -3.72 -22.66 5.60
N PHE A 332 -3.84 -23.35 4.46
CA PHE A 332 -2.84 -23.28 3.39
C PHE A 332 -2.78 -21.89 2.77
N GLY A 333 -3.92 -21.26 2.51
CA GLY A 333 -3.96 -19.92 1.95
C GLY A 333 -3.43 -18.85 2.89
N ILE A 334 -3.82 -18.87 4.17
CA ILE A 334 -3.29 -17.91 5.16
C ILE A 334 -1.79 -18.10 5.38
N ALA A 335 -1.32 -19.34 5.54
CA ALA A 335 0.10 -19.61 5.73
C ALA A 335 0.90 -19.14 4.52
N TYR A 336 0.42 -19.41 3.30
CA TYR A 336 1.10 -19.00 2.10
C TYR A 336 1.06 -17.47 1.90
N LEU A 337 -0.05 -16.82 2.18
CA LEU A 337 -0.16 -15.35 2.19
C LEU A 337 0.85 -14.72 3.17
N SER A 338 0.94 -15.25 4.39
CA SER A 338 1.92 -14.79 5.39
C SER A 338 3.36 -14.99 4.90
N LEU A 339 3.67 -16.13 4.30
CA LEU A 339 5.00 -16.39 3.74
C LEU A 339 5.36 -15.39 2.64
N VAL A 340 4.48 -15.18 1.66
CA VAL A 340 4.79 -14.27 0.54
C VAL A 340 4.87 -12.81 0.99
N THR A 341 4.13 -12.39 2.02
CA THR A 341 4.16 -11.01 2.51
C THR A 341 5.30 -10.73 3.48
N ILE A 342 5.69 -11.68 4.33
CA ILE A 342 6.68 -11.48 5.41
C ILE A 342 8.10 -11.87 4.96
N VAL A 343 8.28 -13.00 4.27
CA VAL A 343 9.62 -13.53 3.95
C VAL A 343 10.47 -12.55 3.14
N PRO A 344 9.95 -11.82 2.13
CA PRO A 344 10.74 -10.82 1.40
C PRO A 344 11.30 -9.69 2.27
N VAL A 345 10.66 -9.40 3.41
CA VAL A 345 10.99 -8.28 4.31
C VAL A 345 12.21 -8.59 5.15
N ILE A 346 12.37 -9.84 5.58
CA ILE A 346 13.48 -10.28 6.45
C ILE A 346 14.86 -9.93 5.85
N PRO A 347 15.21 -10.33 4.60
CA PRO A 347 16.52 -9.99 4.02
C PRO A 347 16.68 -8.51 3.68
N MET A 348 15.58 -7.77 3.48
CA MET A 348 15.60 -6.31 3.33
C MET A 348 16.02 -5.67 4.65
N PHE A 349 15.37 -6.04 5.76
CA PHE A 349 15.67 -5.53 7.09
C PHE A 349 17.12 -5.81 7.50
N ILE A 350 17.51 -7.09 7.50
CA ILE A 350 18.82 -7.54 8.00
C ILE A 350 19.97 -6.90 7.21
N ARG A 351 19.81 -6.74 5.88
CA ARG A 351 20.95 -6.38 5.01
C ARG A 351 20.99 -4.91 4.60
N GLU A 352 19.88 -4.18 4.58
CA GLU A 352 19.84 -2.80 4.07
C GLU A 352 19.46 -1.76 5.09
N TYR A 353 18.63 -2.08 6.09
CA TYR A 353 18.10 -1.07 7.00
C TYR A 353 19.20 -0.39 7.82
N PHE A 354 20.26 -1.14 8.13
CA PHE A 354 21.45 -0.63 8.82
C PHE A 354 22.63 -0.33 7.89
N ALA A 355 22.48 -0.53 6.58
CA ALA A 355 23.54 -0.23 5.64
C ALA A 355 23.73 1.30 5.51
N PRO A 356 24.98 1.80 5.36
CA PRO A 356 25.27 3.23 5.27
C PRO A 356 24.78 3.88 3.96
N ARG A 357 24.04 3.15 3.12
CA ARG A 357 23.58 3.59 1.81
C ARG A 357 22.09 3.90 1.82
N HIS A 358 21.71 5.00 1.18
CA HIS A 358 20.31 5.36 0.96
C HIS A 358 19.80 4.79 -0.37
N CYS A 359 18.92 3.80 -0.31
CA CYS A 359 18.28 3.18 -1.46
C CYS A 359 16.76 3.37 -1.38
N GLY A 360 16.20 4.24 -2.22
CA GLY A 360 14.76 4.51 -2.23
C GLY A 360 13.90 3.29 -2.58
N ASN A 361 14.41 2.38 -3.43
CA ASN A 361 13.70 1.13 -3.75
C ASN A 361 13.62 0.18 -2.55
N PHE A 362 14.69 0.11 -1.74
CA PHE A 362 14.65 -0.60 -0.46
C PHE A 362 13.62 0.05 0.47
N LEU A 363 13.70 1.38 0.64
CA LEU A 363 12.83 2.08 1.58
C LEU A 363 11.36 1.95 1.22
N LEU A 364 11.01 2.08 -0.07
CA LEU A 364 9.67 1.83 -0.57
C LEU A 364 9.26 0.36 -0.36
N GLY A 365 10.15 -0.58 -0.69
CA GLY A 365 9.91 -2.01 -0.49
C GLY A 365 9.56 -2.36 0.94
N PHE A 366 10.41 -1.93 1.86
CA PHE A 366 10.29 -2.19 3.28
C PHE A 366 9.09 -1.46 3.89
N SER A 367 8.87 -0.18 3.56
CA SER A 367 7.76 0.61 4.10
C SER A 367 6.40 0.10 3.63
N THR A 368 6.24 -0.23 2.34
CA THR A 368 5.01 -0.80 1.81
C THR A 368 4.74 -2.18 2.42
N ALA A 369 5.76 -3.00 2.64
CA ALA A 369 5.58 -4.29 3.30
C ALA A 369 5.11 -4.15 4.75
N CYS A 370 5.75 -3.27 5.54
CA CYS A 370 5.36 -2.96 6.91
C CYS A 370 3.91 -2.45 6.99
N VAL A 371 3.53 -1.53 6.10
CA VAL A 371 2.15 -1.03 6.00
C VAL A 371 1.17 -2.14 5.62
N THR A 372 1.53 -2.99 4.65
CA THR A 372 0.66 -4.10 4.20
C THR A 372 0.43 -5.11 5.31
N VAL A 373 1.47 -5.52 6.03
CA VAL A 373 1.36 -6.46 7.15
C VAL A 373 0.53 -5.84 8.28
N LEU A 374 0.77 -4.58 8.64
CA LEU A 374 -0.01 -3.89 9.67
C LEU A 374 -1.50 -3.83 9.28
N LEU A 375 -1.80 -3.41 8.05
CA LEU A 375 -3.19 -3.28 7.59
C LEU A 375 -3.86 -4.65 7.48
N LEU A 376 -3.18 -5.68 6.98
CA LEU A 376 -3.73 -7.04 6.95
C LEU A 376 -4.06 -7.54 8.36
N ILE A 377 -3.19 -7.33 9.35
CA ILE A 377 -3.44 -7.78 10.73
C ILE A 377 -4.63 -7.05 11.35
N THR A 378 -4.85 -5.78 11.00
CA THR A 378 -5.73 -4.90 11.78
C THR A 378 -7.08 -4.57 11.12
N SER A 379 -7.12 -4.37 9.81
CA SER A 379 -8.26 -3.71 9.17
C SER A 379 -8.58 -4.11 7.74
N HIS A 380 -7.62 -4.66 7.00
CA HIS A 380 -7.76 -4.93 5.57
C HIS A 380 -8.03 -6.40 5.30
N TYR A 381 -8.84 -6.59 4.27
CA TYR A 381 -9.18 -7.89 3.71
C TYR A 381 -8.03 -8.42 2.86
N PHE A 382 -7.88 -9.75 2.76
CA PHE A 382 -6.72 -10.34 2.08
C PHE A 382 -6.70 -10.12 0.57
N THR A 383 -7.78 -9.65 -0.05
CA THR A 383 -7.78 -9.29 -1.48
C THR A 383 -7.26 -7.88 -1.74
N ASP A 384 -6.61 -7.25 -0.76
CA ASP A 384 -6.08 -5.90 -0.91
C ASP A 384 -4.91 -5.86 -1.90
N MET A 385 -4.97 -4.89 -2.81
CA MET A 385 -3.94 -4.61 -3.82
C MET A 385 -2.56 -4.28 -3.23
N LEU A 386 -2.48 -3.91 -1.95
CA LEU A 386 -1.22 -3.69 -1.22
C LEU A 386 -0.33 -4.93 -1.17
N ILE A 387 -0.90 -6.15 -1.23
CA ILE A 387 -0.13 -7.39 -1.38
C ILE A 387 0.62 -7.36 -2.71
N GLY A 388 -0.08 -7.03 -3.80
CA GLY A 388 0.51 -6.84 -5.11
C GLY A 388 1.58 -5.76 -5.12
N ALA A 389 1.29 -4.61 -4.49
CA ALA A 389 2.25 -3.51 -4.35
C ALA A 389 3.54 -3.99 -3.67
N THR A 390 3.43 -4.60 -2.49
CA THR A 390 4.54 -5.14 -1.68
C THR A 390 5.39 -6.12 -2.46
N LEU A 391 4.77 -7.11 -3.11
CA LEU A 391 5.50 -8.10 -3.90
C LEU A 391 6.18 -7.46 -5.11
N GLY A 392 5.55 -6.47 -5.74
CA GLY A 392 6.11 -5.80 -6.92
C GLY A 392 7.33 -4.95 -6.58
N VAL A 393 7.24 -4.13 -5.53
CA VAL A 393 8.40 -3.35 -5.05
C VAL A 393 9.51 -4.27 -4.54
N SER A 394 9.16 -5.42 -3.96
CA SER A 394 10.11 -6.45 -3.54
C SER A 394 10.85 -7.09 -4.71
N SER A 395 10.12 -7.53 -5.74
CA SER A 395 10.70 -8.09 -6.97
C SER A 395 11.68 -7.10 -7.61
N ARG A 396 11.27 -5.82 -7.72
CA ARG A 396 12.14 -4.76 -8.20
C ARG A 396 13.40 -4.60 -7.37
N TYR A 397 13.28 -4.54 -6.04
CA TYR A 397 14.41 -4.38 -5.13
C TYR A 397 15.42 -5.52 -5.30
N PHE A 398 14.97 -6.78 -5.30
CA PHE A 398 15.88 -7.94 -5.45
C PHE A 398 16.56 -7.97 -6.81
N TYR A 399 15.82 -7.65 -7.88
CA TYR A 399 16.39 -7.55 -9.22
C TYR A 399 17.47 -6.47 -9.30
N GLU A 400 17.19 -5.25 -8.84
CA GLU A 400 18.16 -4.16 -8.87
C GLU A 400 19.37 -4.46 -7.96
N ARG A 401 19.17 -5.07 -6.81
CA ARG A 401 20.26 -5.47 -5.93
C ARG A 401 21.23 -6.45 -6.61
N LYS A 402 20.71 -7.41 -7.39
CA LYS A 402 21.50 -8.45 -8.04
C LYS A 402 22.16 -7.97 -9.33
N TYR A 403 21.51 -7.07 -10.08
CA TYR A 403 21.90 -6.73 -11.45
C TYR A 403 22.16 -5.24 -11.72
N ALA A 404 22.10 -4.34 -10.74
CA ALA A 404 22.42 -2.93 -10.97
C ALA A 404 23.88 -2.75 -11.44
N LYS A 405 24.06 -1.97 -12.52
CA LYS A 405 25.36 -1.69 -13.16
C LYS A 405 26.41 -1.09 -12.22
N ASN A 406 25.97 -0.39 -11.16
CA ASN A 406 26.85 0.23 -10.16
C ASN A 406 26.78 -0.55 -8.85
N ARG A 407 27.08 -1.84 -8.90
CA ARG A 407 27.17 -2.67 -7.70
C ARG A 407 28.46 -2.27 -6.96
N PRO A 408 28.42 -1.84 -5.69
CA PRO A 408 29.64 -1.87 -4.89
C PRO A 408 30.13 -3.33 -4.84
N PRO A 409 31.45 -3.58 -4.88
CA PRO A 409 31.99 -4.94 -4.87
C PRO A 409 31.35 -5.74 -3.72
N ASP A 410 30.87 -6.94 -4.04
CA ASP A 410 30.29 -7.84 -3.04
C ASP A 410 31.41 -8.20 -2.08
N LEU A 411 31.38 -7.66 -0.86
CA LEU A 411 32.38 -7.94 0.19
C LEU A 411 32.25 -9.37 0.75
N ARG A 412 31.39 -10.21 0.15
CA ARG A 412 31.33 -11.62 0.48
C ARG A 412 32.66 -12.27 0.09
N PRO A 413 33.23 -13.14 0.95
CA PRO A 413 34.34 -13.97 0.53
C PRO A 413 33.93 -14.71 -0.74
N PRO A 414 34.81 -14.79 -1.75
CA PRO A 414 34.52 -15.53 -2.96
C PRO A 414 34.06 -16.95 -2.57
N PRO A 415 33.08 -17.53 -3.28
CA PRO A 415 32.68 -18.90 -3.02
C PRO A 415 33.93 -19.78 -3.04
N SER A 416 34.09 -20.62 -2.01
CA SER A 416 35.20 -21.57 -1.94
C SER A 416 35.22 -22.36 -3.24
N ARG A 417 36.28 -22.18 -4.02
CA ARG A 417 36.53 -23.05 -5.16
C ARG A 417 36.74 -24.43 -4.55
N HIS A 418 35.76 -25.32 -4.72
CA HIS A 418 35.96 -26.72 -4.37
C HIS A 418 37.10 -27.25 -5.25
N PRO A 419 38.08 -27.97 -4.67
CA PRO A 419 39.23 -28.52 -5.39
C PRO A 419 38.81 -29.58 -6.40
#